data_AF-A0A6T9Y1I2-F1
#
_entry.id   AF-A0A6T9Y1I2-F1
#
_cell.length_a   1.000
_cell.length_b   1.000
_cell.length_c   1.000
_cell.angle_alpha   90.00
_cell.angle_beta   90.00
_cell.angle_gamma   90.00
#
_symmetry.space_group_name_H-M   'P 1'
#
loop_
_entity.id
_entity.type
_entity.pdbx_description
1 polymer ?
#
loop_
_entity_poly.entity_id
_entity_poly.type
_entity_poly.pdbx_seq_one_letter_code
_entity_poly.pdbx_strand_id
1 'polypeptide(L)'
;MQQNRLNFHPLLFKENVEAFINDVIPHEVSHLLVWTLFGKVQPHGREWQSVMHSVFNRTPAATHQFDVKRVTKTFQYVCDCDTYALSTRRHNNILKGAQYKCRKCQALLRAA
;
A
#
# COMPACT_ATOMS: atom_id res chain seq x y z
N MET A 1 -9.92 16.66 12.34
CA MET A 1 -10.19 17.05 10.94
C MET A 1 -9.36 16.19 10.02
N GLN A 2 -9.98 15.53 9.04
CA GLN A 2 -9.27 14.86 7.95
C GLN A 2 -8.74 15.97 7.03
N GLN A 3 -7.43 16.04 6.80
CA GLN A 3 -6.81 17.20 6.13
C GLN A 3 -6.97 17.20 4.59
N ASN A 4 -7.81 16.31 4.02
CA ASN A 4 -7.98 16.12 2.56
C ASN A 4 -6.64 16.17 1.80
N ARG A 5 -5.61 15.53 2.36
CA ARG A 5 -4.23 15.57 1.83
C ARG A 5 -3.83 14.20 1.32
N LEU A 6 -3.34 14.17 0.09
CA LEU A 6 -2.70 13.01 -0.53
C LEU A 6 -1.19 13.22 -0.51
N ASN A 7 -0.44 12.17 -0.17
CA ASN A 7 1.02 12.19 -0.19
C ASN A 7 1.51 11.07 -1.10
N PHE A 8 2.35 11.42 -2.07
CA PHE A 8 2.95 10.47 -3.00
C PHE A 8 4.44 10.32 -2.70
N HIS A 9 4.96 9.10 -2.86
CA HIS A 9 6.39 8.87 -2.70
C HIS A 9 7.15 9.53 -3.87
N PRO A 10 8.08 10.48 -3.62
CA PRO A 10 8.64 11.32 -4.67
C PRO A 10 9.41 10.52 -5.74
N LEU A 11 10.14 9.48 -5.33
CA LEU A 11 10.87 8.63 -6.27
C LEU A 11 9.92 7.82 -7.17
N LEU A 12 8.88 7.17 -6.60
CA LEU A 12 7.92 6.41 -7.38
C LEU A 12 7.12 7.31 -8.33
N PHE A 13 6.76 8.51 -7.89
CA PHE A 13 6.13 9.50 -8.77
C PHE A 13 7.06 9.87 -9.93
N LYS A 14 8.31 10.22 -9.66
CA LYS A 14 9.29 10.60 -10.69
C LYS A 14 9.53 9.48 -11.71
N GLU A 15 9.55 8.23 -11.26
CA GLU A 15 9.79 7.06 -12.11
C GLU A 15 8.55 6.61 -12.90
N ASN A 16 7.34 7.00 -12.48
CA ASN A 16 6.08 6.50 -13.04
C ASN A 16 5.06 7.62 -13.28
N VAL A 17 5.52 8.80 -13.71
CA VAL A 17 4.70 10.04 -13.78
C VAL A 17 3.38 9.80 -14.51
N GLU A 18 3.42 9.17 -15.69
CA GLU A 18 2.22 8.93 -16.49
C GLU A 18 1.20 8.06 -15.75
N ALA A 19 1.62 6.93 -15.17
CA ALA A 19 0.75 6.06 -14.37
C ALA A 19 0.23 6.77 -13.11
N PHE A 20 1.01 7.67 -12.51
CA PHE A 20 0.53 8.47 -11.38
C PHE A 20 -0.56 9.45 -11.80
N ILE A 21 -0.36 10.19 -12.88
CA ILE A 21 -1.32 11.17 -13.39
C ILE A 21 -2.59 10.48 -13.88
N ASN A 22 -2.45 9.34 -14.55
CA ASN A 22 -3.55 8.66 -15.19
C ASN A 22 -4.32 7.72 -14.25
N ASP A 23 -3.66 7.11 -13.27
CA ASP A 23 -4.27 6.05 -12.46
C ASP A 23 -4.20 6.35 -10.96
N VAL A 24 -3.02 6.63 -10.40
CA VAL A 24 -2.85 6.76 -8.93
C VAL A 24 -3.54 8.01 -8.37
N ILE A 25 -3.37 9.16 -9.02
CA ILE A 25 -4.00 10.41 -8.58
C ILE A 25 -5.53 10.29 -8.68
N PRO A 26 -6.12 9.85 -9.81
CA PRO A 26 -7.55 9.54 -9.89
C PRO A 26 -8.03 8.57 -8.81
N HIS A 27 -7.28 7.50 -8.54
CA HIS A 27 -7.59 6.53 -7.50
C HIS A 27 -7.72 7.19 -6.12
N GLU A 28 -6.68 7.91 -5.71
CA GLU A 28 -6.60 8.51 -4.37
C GLU A 28 -7.57 9.68 -4.20
N VAL A 29 -7.75 10.51 -5.25
CA VAL A 29 -8.75 11.60 -5.24
C VAL A 29 -10.17 11.03 -5.16
N SER A 30 -10.44 9.89 -5.82
CA SER A 30 -11.74 9.23 -5.74
C SER A 30 -12.09 8.82 -4.31
N HIS A 31 -11.12 8.39 -3.48
CA HIS A 31 -11.39 8.14 -2.05
C HIS A 31 -11.82 9.39 -1.30
N LEU A 32 -11.18 10.54 -1.57
CA LEU A 32 -11.55 11.81 -0.95
C LEU A 32 -12.94 12.27 -1.36
N LEU A 33 -13.25 12.20 -2.66
CA LEU A 33 -14.56 12.56 -3.20
C LEU A 33 -15.65 11.67 -2.62
N VAL A 34 -15.42 10.35 -2.58
CA VAL A 34 -16.38 9.39 -2.03
C VAL A 34 -16.66 9.65 -0.56
N TRP A 35 -15.61 9.89 0.24
CA TRP A 35 -15.80 10.24 1.64
C TRP A 35 -16.60 11.54 1.81
N THR A 36 -16.29 12.56 1.01
CA THR A 36 -16.95 13.87 1.08
C THR A 36 -18.42 13.79 0.69
N LEU A 37 -18.77 12.98 -0.31
CA LEU A 37 -20.12 12.89 -0.87
C LEU A 37 -21.01 11.85 -0.17
N PHE A 38 -20.42 10.72 0.26
CA PHE A 38 -21.17 9.55 0.74
C PHE A 38 -20.79 9.11 2.17
N GLY A 39 -19.76 9.72 2.76
CA GLY A 39 -19.25 9.31 4.08
C GLY A 39 -18.58 7.93 4.06
N LYS A 40 -18.82 7.14 5.10
CA LYS A 40 -18.20 5.82 5.27
C LYS A 40 -18.91 4.77 4.41
N VAL A 41 -18.29 4.40 3.29
CA VAL A 41 -18.73 3.31 2.40
C VAL A 41 -17.63 2.26 2.20
N GLN A 42 -17.91 1.21 1.43
CA GLN A 42 -16.91 0.19 1.10
C GLN A 42 -15.77 0.81 0.28
N PRO A 43 -14.48 0.58 0.65
CA PRO A 43 -13.35 0.99 -0.17
C PRO A 43 -13.44 0.35 -1.56
N HIS A 44 -13.25 1.16 -2.60
CA HIS A 44 -13.32 0.72 -4.00
C HIS A 44 -14.68 0.11 -4.40
N GLY A 45 -15.74 0.41 -3.63
CA GLY A 45 -17.12 0.00 -3.90
C GLY A 45 -17.76 0.78 -5.05
N ARG A 46 -19.07 0.63 -5.22
CA ARG A 46 -19.82 1.18 -6.36
C ARG A 46 -19.68 2.71 -6.48
N GLU A 47 -19.63 3.44 -5.36
CA GLU A 47 -19.46 4.90 -5.34
C GLU A 47 -18.09 5.29 -5.89
N TRP A 48 -17.03 4.59 -5.45
CA TRP A 48 -15.66 4.83 -5.92
C TRP A 48 -15.50 4.45 -7.40
N GLN A 49 -16.04 3.31 -7.81
CA GLN A 49 -16.04 2.88 -9.21
C GLN A 49 -16.78 3.87 -10.11
N SER A 50 -17.91 4.42 -9.63
CA SER A 50 -18.65 5.46 -10.34
C SER A 50 -17.80 6.71 -10.52
N VAL A 51 -17.11 7.20 -9.48
CA VAL A 51 -16.23 8.38 -9.60
C VAL A 51 -15.09 8.13 -10.58
N MET A 52 -14.42 6.97 -10.50
CA MET A 52 -13.35 6.59 -11.43
C MET A 52 -13.82 6.63 -12.89
N HIS A 53 -15.00 6.08 -13.17
CA HIS A 53 -15.57 6.11 -14.52
C HIS A 53 -16.06 7.50 -14.93
N SER A 54 -16.95 8.12 -14.16
CA SER A 54 -17.69 9.30 -14.60
C SER A 54 -16.90 10.60 -14.52
N VAL A 55 -15.92 10.69 -13.61
CA VAL A 55 -15.12 11.90 -13.39
C VAL A 55 -13.77 11.78 -14.10
N PHE A 56 -13.10 10.64 -13.95
CA PHE A 56 -11.74 10.46 -14.45
C PHE A 56 -11.66 9.69 -15.77
N ASN A 57 -12.78 9.13 -16.25
CA ASN A 57 -12.81 8.29 -17.44
C ASN A 57 -11.77 7.15 -17.39
N ARG A 58 -11.61 6.54 -16.21
CA ARG A 58 -10.69 5.43 -15.96
C ARG A 58 -11.43 4.17 -15.57
N THR A 59 -10.92 3.03 -16.04
CA THR A 59 -11.37 1.73 -15.57
C THR A 59 -10.96 1.58 -14.10
N PRO A 60 -11.90 1.26 -13.18
CA PRO A 60 -11.60 1.10 -11.77
C PRO A 60 -10.63 -0.06 -11.54
N ALA A 61 -9.41 0.28 -11.12
CA ALA A 61 -8.40 -0.68 -10.68
C ALA A 61 -7.97 -0.34 -9.26
N ALA A 62 -8.23 -1.27 -8.33
CA ALA A 62 -7.90 -1.07 -6.91
C ALA A 62 -6.40 -1.24 -6.60
N THR A 63 -5.62 -1.72 -7.57
CA THR A 63 -4.19 -2.03 -7.39
C THR A 63 -3.36 -1.47 -8.53
N HIS A 64 -2.14 -1.04 -8.20
CA HIS A 64 -1.11 -0.66 -9.16
C HIS A 64 0.13 -1.54 -8.96
N GLN A 65 0.91 -1.69 -10.02
CA GLN A 65 2.16 -2.45 -9.98
C GLN A 65 3.32 -1.57 -10.44
N PHE A 66 4.26 -1.33 -9.54
CA PHE A 66 5.47 -0.54 -9.79
C PHE A 66 6.71 -1.31 -9.35
N ASP A 67 7.87 -1.01 -9.95
CA ASP A 67 9.14 -1.46 -9.40
C ASP A 67 9.43 -0.66 -8.11
N VAL A 68 9.49 -1.36 -6.99
CA VAL A 68 9.69 -0.78 -5.66
C VAL A 68 11.07 -1.10 -5.08
N LYS A 69 11.98 -1.73 -5.83
CA LYS A 69 13.28 -2.17 -5.30
C LYS A 69 14.06 -1.04 -4.64
N ARG A 70 14.02 0.18 -5.20
CA ARG A 70 14.77 1.35 -4.71
C ARG A 70 14.19 1.99 -3.45
N VAL A 71 12.91 1.75 -3.17
CA VAL A 71 12.18 2.33 -2.01
C VAL A 71 11.84 1.29 -0.95
N THR A 72 12.03 0.01 -1.27
CA THR A 72 11.76 -1.09 -0.34
C THR A 72 12.91 -1.22 0.63
N LYS A 73 12.64 -0.94 1.90
CA LYS A 73 13.52 -1.32 3.00
C LYS A 73 13.17 -2.72 3.48
N THR A 74 14.19 -3.56 3.64
CA THR A 74 14.06 -4.86 4.28
C THR A 74 14.82 -4.88 5.59
N PHE A 75 14.41 -5.79 6.48
CA PHE A 75 14.98 -5.99 7.80
C PHE A 75 15.33 -7.46 7.94
N GLN A 76 16.56 -7.75 8.33
CA GLN A 76 17.04 -9.12 8.43
C GLN A 76 16.52 -9.78 9.72
N TYR A 77 15.97 -10.97 9.57
CA TYR A 77 15.49 -11.81 10.67
C TYR A 77 16.03 -13.23 10.50
N VAL A 78 16.21 -13.93 11.60
CA VAL A 78 16.69 -15.31 11.64
C VAL A 78 15.70 -16.19 12.40
N CYS A 79 15.63 -17.47 12.01
CA CYS A 79 15.09 -18.54 12.82
C CYS A 79 16.15 -19.64 13.00
N ASP A 80 15.76 -20.79 13.54
CA ASP A 80 16.69 -21.90 13.76
C ASP A 80 17.16 -22.60 12.47
N CYS A 81 16.64 -22.22 11.29
CA CYS A 81 16.98 -22.90 10.03
C CYS A 81 17.32 -21.99 8.84
N ASP A 82 17.12 -20.67 8.92
CA ASP A 82 17.30 -19.78 7.75
C ASP A 82 17.35 -18.29 8.15
N THR A 83 17.69 -17.45 7.16
CA THR A 83 17.63 -15.99 7.24
C THR A 83 16.58 -15.43 6.29
N TYR A 84 15.85 -14.40 6.72
CA TYR A 84 14.76 -13.77 5.98
C TYR A 84 14.90 -12.25 5.93
N ALA A 85 14.69 -11.68 4.75
CA ALA A 85 14.51 -10.25 4.57
C ALA A 85 13.01 -9.89 4.73
N LEU A 86 12.62 -9.42 5.92
CA LEU A 86 11.24 -9.02 6.19
C LEU A 86 10.97 -7.61 5.66
N SER A 87 9.75 -7.40 5.12
CA SER A 87 9.30 -6.07 4.72
C SER A 87 9.08 -5.16 5.94
N THR A 88 9.14 -3.85 5.74
CA THR A 88 8.84 -2.83 6.75
C THR A 88 7.53 -3.10 7.49
N ARG A 89 6.48 -3.58 6.80
CA ARG A 89 5.20 -3.91 7.43
C ARG A 89 5.33 -5.03 8.47
N ARG A 90 6.01 -6.13 8.13
CA ARG A 90 6.19 -7.25 9.06
C ARG A 90 7.10 -6.85 10.21
N HIS A 91 8.18 -6.13 9.93
CA HIS A 91 9.06 -5.57 10.96
C HIS A 91 8.28 -4.70 11.96
N ASN A 92 7.50 -3.74 11.47
CA ASN A 92 6.70 -2.85 12.32
C ASN A 92 5.62 -3.61 13.11
N ASN A 93 5.04 -4.66 12.55
CA ASN A 93 4.11 -5.52 13.30
C ASN A 93 4.82 -6.25 14.43
N ILE A 94 6.05 -6.74 14.22
CA ILE A 94 6.86 -7.38 15.28
C ILE A 94 7.17 -6.38 16.40
N LEU A 95 7.55 -5.14 16.05
CA LEU A 95 7.76 -4.08 17.04
C LEU A 95 6.50 -3.76 17.86
N LYS A 96 5.32 -4.04 17.31
CA LYS A 96 4.02 -3.91 18.01
C LYS A 96 3.60 -5.18 18.76
N GLY A 97 4.47 -6.19 18.84
CA GLY A 97 4.24 -7.44 19.57
C GLY A 97 3.72 -8.61 18.73
N ALA A 98 3.56 -8.46 17.41
CA ALA A 98 3.20 -9.59 16.56
C ALA A 98 4.35 -10.62 16.49
N GLN A 99 3.99 -11.90 16.51
CA GLN A 99 4.95 -12.99 16.37
C GLN A 99 4.77 -13.68 15.01
N TYR A 100 5.87 -13.85 14.28
CA TYR A 100 5.89 -14.59 13.02
C TYR A 100 6.74 -15.85 13.18
N LYS A 101 6.23 -16.98 12.68
CA LYS A 101 6.94 -18.27 12.68
C LYS A 101 7.49 -18.59 11.30
N CYS A 102 8.65 -19.23 11.28
CA CYS A 102 9.21 -19.82 10.07
C CYS A 102 8.27 -20.94 9.57
N ARG A 103 7.99 -20.98 8.27
CA ARG A 103 7.16 -22.05 7.70
C ARG A 103 7.86 -23.41 7.68
N LYS A 104 9.19 -23.44 7.69
CA LYS A 104 10.01 -24.66 7.66
C LYS A 104 10.16 -25.27 9.05
N CYS A 105 10.77 -24.55 10.00
CA CYS A 105 11.07 -25.07 11.34
C CYS A 105 10.07 -24.67 12.43
N GLN A 106 9.05 -23.87 12.12
CA GLN A 106 8.05 -23.36 13.08
C GLN A 106 8.60 -22.48 14.22
N ALA A 107 9.91 -22.27 14.31
CA ALA A 107 10.54 -21.37 15.27
C ALA A 107 10.16 -19.91 14.99
N LEU A 108 10.18 -19.08 16.05
CA LEU A 108 9.93 -17.65 15.96
C LEU A 108 11.04 -16.95 15.16
N LEU A 109 10.64 -16.02 14.31
CA LEU A 109 11.55 -15.09 13.64
C LEU A 109 12.04 -14.06 14.67
N ARG A 110 13.36 -13.94 14.81
CA ARG A 110 14.05 -12.98 15.67
C ARG A 110 14.84 -12.01 14.80
N ALA A 111 14.94 -10.74 15.21
CA ALA A 111 15.81 -9.80 14.50
C ALA A 111 17.24 -10.37 14.50
N ALA A 112 17.90 -10.31 13.35
CA ALA A 112 19.29 -10.75 13.21
C ALA A 112 20.23 -9.82 13.98
#